data_AF-A0A9P8VQU9-F1
#
_entry.id   AF-A0A9P8VQU9-F1
#
_cell.length_a   1.000
_cell.length_b   1.000
_cell.length_c   1.000
_cell.angle_alpha   90.00
_cell.angle_beta   90.00
_cell.angle_gamma   90.00
#
_symmetry.space_group_name_H-M   'P 1'
#
loop_
_entity.id
_entity.type
_entity.pdbx_description
1 polymer ?
#
loop_
_entity_poly.entity_id
_entity_poly.type
_entity_poly.pdbx_seq_one_letter_code
_entity_poly.pdbx_strand_id
1 'polypeptide(L)'
;MTSNLRTFGTIISGNRQSGQEIDPETRSAIFAAVDLGEKKSDVARDFGVSPSAVTRIIQRFEQTQSVHSQPRSGRPKSLSPRDKRAIVRKVHQNNDITRGELVYELQLPVSVTTIRRALNEINLRK
;
A
#
# COMPACT_ATOMS: atom_id res chain seq x y z
N MET A 1 -34.31 -0.99 -21.21
CA MET A 1 -34.20 0.21 -20.35
C MET A 1 -32.93 0.08 -19.52
N THR A 2 -32.04 1.07 -19.55
CA THR A 2 -30.86 1.10 -18.66
C THR A 2 -31.31 1.44 -17.24
N SER A 3 -30.89 0.66 -16.24
CA SER A 3 -31.14 0.98 -14.82
C SER A 3 -30.47 2.32 -14.47
N ASN A 4 -31.07 3.10 -13.57
CA ASN A 4 -30.46 4.34 -13.05
C ASN A 4 -29.07 4.06 -12.46
N LEU A 5 -28.91 2.91 -11.83
CA LEU A 5 -27.64 2.45 -11.26
C LEU A 5 -26.56 2.24 -12.32
N ARG A 6 -26.90 1.71 -13.49
CA ARG A 6 -25.94 1.54 -14.60
C ARG A 6 -25.47 2.88 -15.16
N THR A 7 -26.36 3.87 -15.27
CA THR A 7 -25.98 5.23 -15.69
C THR A 7 -25.03 5.86 -14.68
N PHE A 8 -25.38 5.80 -13.39
CA PHE A 8 -24.54 6.29 -12.30
C PHE A 8 -23.18 5.57 -12.24
N GLY A 9 -23.20 4.23 -12.29
CA GLY A 9 -22.00 3.40 -12.28
C GLY A 9 -21.05 3.75 -13.41
N THR A 10 -21.57 3.99 -14.62
CA THR A 10 -20.77 4.41 -15.78
C THR A 10 -20.14 5.80 -15.57
N ILE A 11 -20.84 6.74 -14.91
CA ILE A 11 -20.30 8.08 -14.64
C ILE A 11 -19.13 8.00 -13.66
N ILE A 12 -19.30 7.25 -12.57
CA ILE A 12 -18.26 7.19 -11.51
C ILE A 12 -17.09 6.26 -11.87
N SER A 13 -17.32 5.21 -12.67
CA SER A 13 -16.29 4.23 -13.02
C SER A 13 -15.71 4.42 -14.42
N GLY A 14 -16.32 5.25 -15.27
CA GLY A 14 -16.07 5.32 -16.72
C GLY A 14 -14.67 5.75 -17.13
N ASN A 15 -13.96 6.52 -16.30
CA ASN A 15 -12.59 6.97 -16.58
C ASN A 15 -11.50 6.01 -16.08
N ARG A 16 -11.86 4.82 -15.58
CA ARG A 16 -10.92 3.86 -14.99
C ARG A 16 -10.12 3.10 -16.07
N GLN A 17 -8.80 3.20 -16.02
CA GLN A 17 -7.90 2.38 -16.82
C GLN A 17 -7.72 0.97 -16.24
N SER A 18 -7.36 0.00 -17.09
CA SER A 18 -7.03 -1.35 -16.64
C SER A 18 -5.85 -1.35 -15.66
N GLY A 19 -5.94 -2.19 -14.61
CA GLY A 19 -4.91 -2.28 -13.57
C GLY A 19 -4.92 -1.16 -12.53
N GLN A 20 -5.72 -0.10 -12.72
CA GLN A 20 -5.87 0.96 -11.72
C GLN A 20 -6.75 0.53 -10.56
N GLU A 21 -6.48 1.13 -9.40
CA GLU A 21 -7.30 0.91 -8.21
C GLU A 21 -8.72 1.45 -8.43
N ILE A 22 -9.70 0.72 -7.92
CA ILE A 22 -11.09 1.19 -7.91
C ILE A 22 -11.18 2.32 -6.90
N ASP A 23 -11.76 3.45 -7.32
CA ASP A 23 -11.94 4.63 -6.49
C ASP A 23 -12.77 4.32 -5.22
N PRO A 24 -12.46 4.93 -4.06
CA PRO A 24 -13.23 4.74 -2.84
C PRO A 24 -14.73 5.04 -2.98
N GLU A 25 -15.13 6.02 -3.78
CA GLU A 25 -16.53 6.36 -4.03
C GLU A 25 -17.24 5.22 -4.77
N THR A 26 -16.58 4.66 -5.79
CA THR A 26 -17.10 3.51 -6.54
C THR A 26 -17.22 2.27 -5.63
N ARG A 27 -16.26 2.04 -4.72
CA ARG A 27 -16.35 0.95 -3.74
C ARG A 27 -17.52 1.12 -2.78
N SER A 28 -17.74 2.36 -2.32
CA SER A 28 -18.83 2.71 -1.42
C SER A 28 -20.19 2.45 -2.08
N ALA A 29 -20.34 2.86 -3.34
CA ALA A 29 -21.56 2.62 -4.12
C ALA A 29 -21.82 1.13 -4.36
N ILE A 30 -20.78 0.36 -4.71
CA ILE A 30 -20.87 -1.10 -4.86
C ILE A 30 -21.30 -1.77 -3.55
N PHE A 31 -20.71 -1.37 -2.42
CA PHE A 31 -21.07 -1.91 -1.12
C PHE A 31 -22.54 -1.61 -0.79
N ALA A 32 -22.97 -0.34 -0.91
CA ALA A 32 -24.33 0.07 -0.64
C ALA A 32 -25.37 -0.66 -1.50
N ALA A 33 -25.10 -0.84 -2.80
CA ALA A 33 -25.98 -1.59 -3.70
C ALA A 33 -26.16 -3.05 -3.25
N VAL A 34 -25.07 -3.70 -2.83
CA VAL A 34 -25.14 -5.09 -2.34
C VAL A 34 -25.80 -5.19 -0.97
N ASP A 35 -25.57 -4.22 -0.09
CA ASP A 35 -26.22 -4.13 1.23
C ASP A 35 -27.75 -3.95 1.11
N LEU A 36 -28.20 -3.21 0.10
CA LEU A 36 -29.61 -3.08 -0.29
C LEU A 36 -30.19 -4.37 -0.92
N GLY A 37 -29.41 -5.44 -1.05
CA GLY A 37 -29.84 -6.75 -1.53
C GLY A 37 -29.72 -6.95 -3.04
N GLU A 38 -29.05 -6.06 -3.76
CA GLU A 38 -28.82 -6.27 -5.19
C GLU A 38 -27.90 -7.45 -5.46
N LYS A 39 -28.16 -8.15 -6.58
CA LYS A 39 -27.32 -9.29 -6.98
C LYS A 39 -25.93 -8.80 -7.39
N LYS A 40 -24.89 -9.40 -6.79
CA LYS A 40 -23.48 -9.09 -7.08
C LYS A 40 -23.13 -9.11 -8.57
N SER A 41 -23.76 -9.98 -9.35
CA SER A 41 -23.58 -10.07 -10.82
C SER A 41 -24.13 -8.86 -11.56
N ASP A 42 -25.26 -8.33 -11.11
CA ASP A 42 -25.88 -7.15 -11.72
C ASP A 42 -25.11 -5.89 -11.33
N VAL A 43 -24.70 -5.77 -10.06
CA VAL A 43 -23.81 -4.70 -9.58
C VAL A 43 -22.50 -4.69 -10.37
N ALA A 44 -21.87 -5.86 -10.58
CA ALA A 44 -20.65 -5.95 -11.37
C ALA A 44 -20.81 -5.40 -12.80
N ARG A 45 -21.94 -5.72 -13.45
CA ARG A 45 -22.28 -5.22 -14.79
C ARG A 45 -22.55 -3.72 -14.79
N ASP A 46 -23.25 -3.20 -13.78
CA ASP A 46 -23.66 -1.80 -13.72
C ASP A 46 -22.48 -0.85 -13.41
N PHE A 47 -21.48 -1.32 -12.65
CA PHE A 47 -20.26 -0.56 -12.34
C PHE A 47 -19.06 -0.89 -13.24
N GLY A 48 -19.17 -1.83 -14.17
CA GLY A 48 -18.07 -2.18 -15.09
C GLY A 48 -16.86 -2.84 -14.39
N VAL A 49 -17.12 -3.64 -13.36
CA VAL A 49 -16.10 -4.37 -12.58
C VAL A 49 -16.32 -5.88 -12.67
N SER A 50 -15.31 -6.68 -12.31
CA SER A 50 -15.50 -8.13 -12.28
C SER A 50 -16.33 -8.56 -11.05
N PRO A 51 -17.11 -9.64 -11.13
CA PRO A 51 -17.82 -10.20 -9.96
C PRO A 51 -16.88 -10.56 -8.79
N SER A 52 -15.65 -10.97 -9.12
CA SER A 52 -14.59 -11.21 -8.13
C SER A 52 -14.13 -9.93 -7.42
N ALA A 53 -14.11 -8.78 -8.11
CA ALA A 53 -13.80 -7.50 -7.50
C ALA A 53 -14.89 -7.08 -6.52
N VAL A 54 -16.17 -7.23 -6.88
CA VAL A 54 -17.31 -6.96 -5.98
C VAL A 54 -17.18 -7.79 -4.70
N THR A 55 -16.94 -9.10 -4.82
CA THR A 55 -16.74 -9.97 -3.66
C THR A 55 -15.57 -9.54 -2.77
N ARG A 56 -14.43 -9.17 -3.38
CA ARG A 56 -13.26 -8.69 -2.63
C ARG A 56 -13.49 -7.36 -1.94
N ILE A 57 -14.25 -6.44 -2.55
CA ILE A 57 -14.61 -5.15 -1.96
C ILE A 57 -15.43 -5.38 -0.69
N ILE A 58 -16.47 -6.22 -0.77
CA ILE A 58 -17.34 -6.54 0.36
C ILE A 58 -16.53 -7.18 1.50
N GLN A 59 -15.79 -8.25 1.20
CA GLN A 59 -14.97 -8.94 2.22
C GLN A 59 -13.97 -8.01 2.90
N ARG A 60 -13.34 -7.12 2.13
CA ARG A 60 -12.40 -6.14 2.68
C ARG A 60 -13.11 -5.12 3.56
N PHE A 61 -14.26 -4.64 3.13
CA PHE A 61 -15.06 -3.70 3.92
C PHE A 61 -15.51 -4.34 5.23
N GLU A 62 -16.04 -5.56 5.20
CA GLU A 62 -16.43 -6.32 6.40
C GLU A 62 -15.26 -6.46 7.39
N GLN A 63 -14.06 -6.75 6.89
CA GLN A 63 -12.85 -6.95 7.71
C GLN A 63 -12.24 -5.65 8.26
N THR A 64 -12.27 -4.56 7.49
CA THR A 64 -11.50 -3.33 7.79
C THR A 64 -12.36 -2.11 8.08
N GLN A 65 -13.67 -2.20 7.83
CA GLN A 65 -14.64 -1.10 7.90
C GLN A 65 -14.17 0.16 7.14
N SER A 66 -13.42 -0.05 6.05
CA SER A 66 -12.81 1.00 5.26
C SER A 66 -12.96 0.75 3.77
N VAL A 67 -13.24 1.82 3.03
CA VAL A 67 -13.33 1.81 1.56
C VAL A 67 -11.99 2.15 0.89
N HIS A 68 -11.06 2.73 1.64
CA HIS A 68 -9.76 3.13 1.12
C HIS A 68 -8.83 1.94 0.91
N SER A 69 -7.98 2.03 -0.11
CA SER A 69 -6.90 1.06 -0.29
C SER A 69 -5.88 1.19 0.83
N GLN A 70 -5.50 0.06 1.41
CA GLN A 70 -4.38 0.01 2.34
C GLN A 70 -3.05 0.13 1.58
N PRO A 71 -2.02 0.77 2.17
CA PRO A 71 -0.68 0.78 1.61
C PRO A 71 -0.19 -0.64 1.33
N ARG A 72 0.52 -0.83 0.22
CA ARG A 72 1.16 -2.11 -0.07
C ARG A 72 2.31 -2.32 0.90
N SER A 73 2.53 -3.56 1.34
CA SER A 73 3.60 -3.93 2.27
C SER A 73 5.00 -3.51 1.82
N GLY A 74 5.19 -3.36 0.50
CA GLY A 74 6.46 -2.98 -0.09
C GLY A 74 7.52 -4.09 0.03
N ARG A 75 8.70 -3.84 -0.55
CA ARG A 75 9.83 -4.77 -0.43
C ARG A 75 10.44 -4.65 0.99
N PRO A 76 10.72 -5.77 1.67
CA PRO A 76 11.46 -5.72 2.94
C PRO A 76 12.77 -4.94 2.81
N LYS A 77 13.07 -4.10 3.80
CA LYS A 77 14.33 -3.36 3.86
C LYS A 77 15.49 -4.33 4.07
N SER A 78 16.64 -4.04 3.48
CA SER A 78 17.86 -4.86 3.61
C SER A 78 18.47 -4.83 5.02
N LEU A 79 18.25 -3.75 5.76
CA LEU A 79 18.69 -3.61 7.15
C LEU A 79 17.56 -3.97 8.11
N SER A 80 17.83 -4.89 9.02
CA SER A 80 16.92 -5.21 10.10
C SER A 80 16.87 -4.07 11.14
N PRO A 81 15.82 -4.03 12.00
CA PRO A 81 15.79 -3.10 13.13
C PRO A 81 17.01 -3.25 14.06
N ARG A 82 17.57 -4.46 14.16
CA ARG A 82 18.78 -4.72 14.97
C ARG A 82 20.00 -4.04 14.35
N ASP A 83 20.17 -4.16 13.04
CA ASP A 83 21.31 -3.57 12.33
C ASP A 83 21.27 -2.06 12.42
N LYS A 84 20.09 -1.46 12.24
CA LYS A 84 19.89 -0.02 12.42
C LYS A 84 20.31 0.45 13.83
N ARG A 85 19.91 -0.28 14.88
CA ARG A 85 20.33 0.03 16.25
C ARG A 85 21.84 -0.12 16.44
N ALA A 86 22.46 -1.12 15.83
CA ALA A 86 23.91 -1.31 15.91
C ALA A 86 24.68 -0.15 15.24
N ILE A 87 24.23 0.26 14.05
CA ILE A 87 24.77 1.43 13.34
C ILE A 87 24.69 2.68 14.21
N VAL A 88 23.52 2.96 14.79
CA VAL A 88 23.31 4.13 15.66
C VAL A 88 24.25 4.10 16.86
N ARG A 89 24.35 2.98 17.55
CA ARG A 89 25.26 2.85 18.71
C ARG A 89 26.70 3.11 18.31
N LYS A 90 27.13 2.59 17.16
CA LYS A 90 28.51 2.72 16.73
C LYS A 90 28.88 4.14 16.34
N VAL A 91 27.98 4.86 15.66
CA VAL A 91 28.11 6.29 15.36
C VAL A 91 28.16 7.12 16.64
N HIS A 92 27.39 6.77 17.67
CA HIS A 92 27.46 7.48 18.96
C HIS A 92 28.73 7.18 19.76
N GLN A 93 29.29 5.97 19.62
CA GLN A 93 30.56 5.60 20.28
C GLN A 93 31.76 6.26 19.61
N ASN A 94 31.77 6.32 18.28
CA ASN A 94 32.82 6.96 17.51
C ASN A 94 32.18 7.84 16.45
N ASN A 95 32.17 9.16 16.71
CA ASN A 95 31.54 10.11 15.81
C ASN A 95 32.28 10.15 14.46
N ASP A 96 33.59 9.92 14.41
CA ASP A 96 34.38 10.03 13.17
C ASP A 96 34.37 8.77 12.30
N ILE A 97 33.62 7.74 12.70
CA ILE A 97 33.52 6.49 11.94
C ILE A 97 32.99 6.73 10.53
N THR A 98 33.68 6.16 9.53
CA THR A 98 33.25 6.26 8.15
C THR A 98 32.14 5.25 7.84
N ARG A 99 31.36 5.53 6.79
CA ARG A 99 30.28 4.65 6.33
C ARG A 99 30.81 3.27 5.88
N GLY A 100 32.04 3.22 5.35
CA GLY A 100 32.70 1.99 4.94
C GLY A 100 33.13 1.16 6.15
N GLU A 101 33.70 1.81 7.16
CA GLU A 101 34.01 1.17 8.45
C GLU A 101 32.76 0.60 9.11
N LEU A 102 31.62 1.30 9.07
CA LEU A 102 30.35 0.76 9.60
C LEU A 102 29.93 -0.55 8.91
N VAL A 103 30.12 -0.66 7.60
CA VAL A 103 29.82 -1.91 6.87
C VAL A 103 30.76 -3.03 7.31
N TYR A 104 32.05 -2.71 7.38
CA TYR A 104 33.10 -3.66 7.73
C TYR A 104 33.00 -4.14 9.18
N GLU A 105 32.94 -3.24 10.15
CA GLU A 105 32.93 -3.57 11.57
C GLU A 105 31.64 -4.29 12.02
N LEU A 106 30.49 -3.94 11.41
CA LEU A 106 29.22 -4.59 11.70
C LEU A 106 28.95 -5.82 10.81
N GLN A 107 29.87 -6.14 9.90
CA GLN A 107 29.77 -7.27 8.95
C GLN A 107 28.42 -7.29 8.22
N LEU A 108 27.95 -6.12 7.80
CA LEU A 108 26.62 -5.98 7.19
C LEU A 108 26.69 -6.33 5.70
N PRO A 109 25.81 -7.20 5.18
CA PRO A 109 25.79 -7.56 3.76
C PRO A 109 25.06 -6.48 2.93
N VAL A 110 25.43 -5.21 3.10
CA VAL A 110 24.80 -4.07 2.44
C VAL A 110 25.84 -3.11 1.86
N SER A 111 25.44 -2.36 0.84
CA SER A 111 26.27 -1.31 0.27
C SER A 111 26.43 -0.11 1.22
N VAL A 112 27.54 0.61 1.06
CA VAL A 112 27.77 1.91 1.73
C VAL A 112 26.63 2.91 1.49
N THR A 113 26.00 2.87 0.30
CA THR A 113 24.84 3.70 -0.03
C THR A 113 23.60 3.36 0.79
N THR A 114 23.43 2.10 1.19
CA THR A 114 22.35 1.66 2.08
C THR A 114 22.54 2.22 3.48
N ILE A 115 23.76 2.21 4.00
CA ILE A 115 24.12 2.83 5.29
C ILE A 115 23.83 4.33 5.25
N ARG A 116 24.28 5.05 4.21
CA ARG A 116 23.99 6.48 4.03
C ARG A 116 22.49 6.77 4.06
N ARG A 117 21.67 5.98 3.35
CA ARG A 117 20.20 6.13 3.34
C ARG A 117 19.61 5.89 4.73
N ALA A 118 20.09 4.87 5.44
CA ALA A 118 19.62 4.55 6.78
C ALA A 118 19.98 5.64 7.81
N LEU A 119 21.17 6.23 7.71
CA LEU A 119 21.60 7.35 8.56
C LEU A 119 20.81 8.63 8.28
N ASN A 120 20.53 8.93 7.01
CA ASN A 120 19.68 10.06 6.63
C ASN A 120 18.24 9.91 7.13
N GLU A 121 17.68 8.69 7.15
CA GLU A 121 16.33 8.40 7.68
C GLU A 121 16.19 8.79 9.16
N ILE A 122 17.30 8.79 9.90
CA ILE A 122 17.35 9.13 11.34
C ILE A 122 18.05 10.47 11.63
N ASN A 123 18.23 11.31 10.61
CA ASN A 123 18.87 12.63 10.69
C ASN A 123 20.34 12.63 11.19
N LEU A 124 21.05 11.49 11.12
CA LEU A 124 22.49 11.45 11.38
C LEU A 124 23.22 11.67 10.06
N ARG A 125 23.86 12.83 9.91
CA ARG A 125 24.68 13.14 8.71
C ARG A 125 26.13 12.76 8.97
N LYS A 126 26.53 11.64 8.37
CA LYS A 126 27.91 11.16 8.31
C LYS A 126 28.27 10.87 6.88
#